data_AF-A0A914W0R6-F1
#
_entry.id   AF-A0A914W0R6-F1
#
_cell.length_a   1.000
_cell.length_b   1.000
_cell.length_c   1.000
_cell.angle_alpha   90.00
_cell.angle_beta   90.00
_cell.angle_gamma   90.00
#
_symmetry.space_group_name_H-M   'P 1'
#
loop_
_entity.id
_entity.type
_entity.pdbx_description
1 polymer ?
#
loop_
_entity_poly.entity_id
_entity_poly.type
_entity_poly.pdbx_seq_one_letter_code
_entity_poly.pdbx_strand_id
1 'polypeptide(L)'
;MIPILAEWRSIAANYSDMEVTIYSERAPYADQADQMAQTLYTNVPASLVCMVVVCIIFIPNVISIVCAILSVISISFGVFGYLALWGIDLDPLSLAALLMSIGFSVDYTAHISYHYYKYTTVKLDPTERVEQTLSAIGWPTIQGGLATAFALWPSLLRYSYLGEVFLKTVELVIFLGLVHSMIVLPALLTTLSRFNIGRR
;
A
#
# COMPACT_ATOMS: atom_id res chain seq x y z
N MET A 1 15.53 -26.76 -6.26
CA MET A 1 14.66 -27.48 -5.31
C MET A 1 13.20 -27.50 -5.76
N ILE A 2 12.62 -26.36 -6.14
CA ILE A 2 11.28 -26.27 -6.75
C ILE A 2 11.07 -27.30 -7.90
N PRO A 3 11.96 -27.42 -8.92
CA PRO A 3 11.75 -28.39 -10.00
C PRO A 3 11.85 -29.86 -9.54
N ILE A 4 12.69 -30.13 -8.54
CA ILE A 4 12.87 -31.48 -7.98
C ILE A 4 11.63 -31.91 -7.18
N LEU A 5 11.03 -30.99 -6.42
CA LEU A 5 9.77 -31.23 -5.70
C LEU A 5 8.60 -31.47 -6.66
N ALA A 6 8.55 -30.73 -7.78
CA ALA A 6 7.55 -30.97 -8.82
C ALA A 6 7.71 -32.36 -9.46
N GLU A 7 8.94 -32.79 -9.73
CA GLU A 7 9.23 -34.13 -10.25
C GLU A 7 8.84 -35.23 -9.26
N TRP A 8 9.23 -35.09 -7.99
CA TRP A 8 8.85 -36.05 -6.94
C TRP A 8 7.33 -36.15 -6.79
N ARG A 9 6.62 -35.02 -6.87
CA ARG A 9 5.14 -34.97 -6.85
C ARG A 9 4.54 -35.69 -8.05
N SER A 10 5.13 -35.51 -9.23
CA SER A 10 4.69 -36.23 -10.43
C SER A 10 4.89 -37.74 -10.30
N ILE A 11 5.98 -38.20 -9.68
CA ILE A 11 6.23 -39.63 -9.46
C ILE A 11 5.25 -40.19 -8.42
N ALA A 12 5.02 -39.48 -7.30
CA ALA A 12 4.07 -39.90 -6.27
C ALA A 12 2.63 -39.93 -6.80
N ALA A 13 2.25 -39.01 -7.70
CA ALA A 13 0.93 -38.98 -8.32
C ALA A 13 0.62 -40.22 -9.18
N ASN A 14 1.64 -40.89 -9.75
CA ASN A 14 1.48 -42.14 -10.48
C ASN A 14 1.13 -43.34 -9.59
N TYR A 15 1.28 -43.19 -8.27
CA TYR A 15 1.00 -44.20 -7.26
C TYR A 15 -0.07 -43.72 -6.28
N SER A 16 -1.16 -43.14 -6.82
CA SER A 16 -2.29 -42.60 -6.04
C SER A 16 -2.92 -43.62 -5.09
N ASP A 17 -2.80 -44.90 -5.43
CA ASP A 17 -3.42 -46.02 -4.70
C ASP A 17 -2.73 -46.29 -3.36
N MET A 18 -1.52 -45.76 -3.15
CA MET A 18 -0.68 -46.00 -1.97
C MET A 18 -0.59 -44.79 -1.02
N GLU A 19 -1.37 -43.72 -1.26
CA GLU A 19 -1.39 -42.47 -0.45
C GLU A 19 0.02 -41.93 -0.10
N VAL A 20 0.94 -41.98 -1.08
CA VAL A 20 2.34 -41.61 -0.86
C VAL A 20 2.47 -40.09 -0.71
N THR A 21 3.06 -39.65 0.40
CA THR A 21 3.38 -38.24 0.66
C THR A 21 4.88 -38.01 0.61
N ILE A 22 5.29 -36.88 0.04
CA ILE A 22 6.71 -36.53 -0.12
C ILE A 22 7.10 -35.63 1.05
N TYR A 23 8.01 -36.12 1.89
CA TYR A 23 8.56 -35.35 2.99
C TYR A 23 9.98 -34.90 2.67
N SER A 24 10.24 -33.60 2.84
CA SER A 24 11.57 -33.02 2.88
C SER A 24 11.52 -31.83 3.83
N GLU A 25 12.55 -31.68 4.67
CA GLU A 25 12.69 -30.56 5.60
C GLU A 25 12.56 -29.20 4.90
N ARG A 26 12.95 -29.13 3.63
CA ARG A 26 12.92 -27.90 2.82
C ARG A 26 11.69 -27.74 1.94
N ALA A 27 10.79 -28.74 1.90
CA ALA A 27 9.58 -28.68 1.08
C ALA A 27 8.68 -27.48 1.41
N PRO A 28 8.41 -27.14 2.69
CA PRO A 28 7.54 -26.01 3.02
C PRO A 28 8.04 -24.66 2.46
N TYR A 29 9.36 -24.41 2.49
CA TYR A 29 9.93 -23.17 1.96
C TYR A 29 9.85 -23.08 0.43
N ALA A 30 10.03 -24.21 -0.25
CA ALA A 30 9.90 -24.26 -1.71
C ALA A 30 8.45 -24.09 -2.15
N ASP A 31 7.49 -24.67 -1.42
CA ASP A 31 6.05 -24.48 -1.67
C ASP A 31 5.61 -23.04 -1.43
N GLN A 32 6.14 -22.43 -0.37
CA GLN A 32 5.89 -21.02 -0.11
C GLN A 32 6.42 -20.15 -1.25
N ALA A 33 7.66 -20.39 -1.71
CA ALA A 33 8.27 -19.69 -2.83
C ALA A 33 7.50 -19.84 -4.15
N ASP A 34 6.97 -21.04 -4.43
CA ASP A 34 6.19 -21.32 -5.65
C ASP A 34 4.84 -20.58 -5.67
N GLN A 35 4.19 -20.46 -4.52
CA GLN A 35 2.88 -19.80 -4.40
C GLN A 35 2.97 -18.26 -4.32
N MET A 36 4.17 -17.68 -4.22
CA MET A 36 4.36 -16.25 -3.95
C MET A 36 3.81 -15.34 -5.04
N ALA A 37 4.16 -15.64 -6.30
CA ALA A 37 3.71 -14.84 -7.43
C ALA A 37 2.18 -14.87 -7.53
N GLN A 38 1.58 -16.05 -7.37
CA GLN A 38 0.13 -16.21 -7.38
C GLN A 38 -0.53 -15.39 -6.26
N THR A 39 0.03 -15.47 -5.05
CA THR A 39 -0.45 -14.72 -3.88
C THR A 39 -0.36 -13.21 -4.09
N LEU A 40 0.70 -12.71 -4.74
CA LEU A 40 0.84 -11.30 -5.10
C LEU A 40 -0.26 -10.86 -6.06
N TYR A 41 -0.44 -11.61 -7.15
CA TYR A 41 -1.43 -11.29 -8.19
C TYR A 41 -2.88 -11.36 -7.69
N THR A 42 -3.18 -12.17 -6.67
CA THR A 42 -4.52 -12.21 -6.08
C THR A 42 -4.71 -11.13 -5.03
N ASN A 43 -3.73 -10.94 -4.13
CA ASN A 43 -3.94 -10.13 -2.93
C ASN A 43 -3.79 -8.63 -3.20
N VAL A 44 -2.91 -8.21 -4.11
CA VAL A 44 -2.71 -6.78 -4.39
C VAL A 44 -3.94 -6.15 -5.03
N PRO A 45 -4.54 -6.72 -6.10
CA PRO A 45 -5.78 -6.18 -6.66
C PRO A 45 -6.95 -6.28 -5.68
N ALA A 46 -7.08 -7.40 -4.94
CA ALA A 46 -8.14 -7.56 -3.94
C ALA A 46 -8.05 -6.49 -2.84
N SER A 47 -6.83 -6.17 -2.38
CA SER A 47 -6.58 -5.11 -1.41
C SER A 47 -6.96 -3.74 -1.99
N LEU A 48 -6.50 -3.41 -3.21
CA LEU A 48 -6.88 -2.15 -3.87
C LEU A 48 -8.40 -1.99 -4.04
N VAL A 49 -9.10 -3.05 -4.45
CA VAL A 49 -10.57 -3.05 -4.57
C VAL A 49 -11.23 -2.82 -3.21
N CYS A 50 -10.77 -3.51 -2.16
CA CYS A 50 -11.27 -3.29 -0.81
C CYS A 50 -11.10 -1.83 -0.38
N MET A 51 -9.96 -1.22 -0.68
CA MET A 51 -9.68 0.17 -0.34
C MET A 51 -10.56 1.17 -1.11
N VAL A 52 -10.86 0.88 -2.38
CA VAL A 52 -11.85 1.66 -3.16
C VAL A 52 -13.22 1.61 -2.49
N VAL A 53 -13.66 0.43 -2.06
CA VAL A 53 -14.95 0.26 -1.37
C VAL A 53 -14.98 1.05 -0.06
N VAL A 54 -13.91 1.00 0.73
CA VAL A 54 -13.79 1.79 1.96
C VAL A 54 -13.87 3.30 1.65
N CYS A 55 -13.12 3.79 0.66
CA CYS A 55 -13.16 5.20 0.26
C CYS A 55 -14.57 5.66 -0.17
N ILE A 56 -15.32 4.81 -0.89
CA ILE A 56 -16.70 5.09 -1.31
C ILE A 56 -17.63 5.21 -0.11
N ILE A 57 -17.49 4.32 0.88
CA ILE A 57 -18.33 4.31 2.08
C ILE A 57 -18.09 5.57 2.93
N PHE A 58 -16.83 5.99 3.10
CA PHE A 58 -16.47 7.09 3.99
C PHE A 58 -16.56 8.49 3.35
N ILE A 59 -16.38 8.61 2.03
CA ILE A 59 -16.31 9.90 1.34
C ILE A 59 -17.39 9.98 0.26
N PRO A 60 -18.56 10.61 0.52
CA PRO A 60 -19.65 10.69 -0.44
C PRO A 60 -19.41 11.80 -1.50
N ASN A 61 -18.23 11.81 -2.14
CA ASN A 61 -17.90 12.71 -3.24
C ASN A 61 -16.99 12.01 -4.27
N VAL A 62 -17.49 11.90 -5.51
CA VAL A 62 -16.82 11.22 -6.63
C VAL A 62 -15.45 11.82 -6.94
N ILE A 63 -15.29 13.15 -6.90
CA ILE A 63 -14.00 13.80 -7.22
C ILE A 63 -12.96 13.40 -6.17
N SER A 64 -13.33 13.47 -4.89
CA SER A 64 -12.44 13.09 -3.80
C SER A 64 -12.05 11.60 -3.85
N ILE A 65 -13.01 10.72 -4.18
CA ILE A 65 -12.74 9.28 -4.36
C ILE A 65 -11.73 9.07 -5.49
N VAL A 66 -11.94 9.67 -6.67
CA VAL A 66 -11.04 9.48 -7.81
C VAL A 66 -9.63 10.00 -7.50
N CYS A 67 -9.51 11.18 -6.87
CA CYS A 67 -8.20 11.70 -6.47
C CYS A 67 -7.49 10.81 -5.45
N ALA A 68 -8.22 10.28 -4.47
CA ALA A 68 -7.67 9.38 -3.46
C ALA A 68 -7.18 8.07 -4.10
N ILE A 69 -7.98 7.45 -4.97
CA ILE A 69 -7.62 6.21 -5.67
C ILE A 69 -6.38 6.42 -6.54
N LEU A 70 -6.33 7.51 -7.32
CA LEU A 70 -5.15 7.83 -8.14
C LEU A 70 -3.89 8.01 -7.27
N SER A 71 -4.03 8.65 -6.11
CA SER A 71 -2.92 8.83 -5.17
C SER A 71 -2.45 7.50 -4.59
N VAL A 72 -3.37 6.64 -4.14
CA VAL A 72 -3.05 5.30 -3.59
C VAL A 72 -2.37 4.41 -4.62
N ILE A 73 -2.88 4.40 -5.86
CA ILE A 73 -2.28 3.65 -6.96
C ILE A 73 -0.86 4.17 -7.23
N SER A 74 -0.68 5.49 -7.31
CA SER A 74 0.62 6.12 -7.52
C SER A 74 1.63 5.78 -6.41
N ILE A 75 1.23 5.85 -5.14
CA ILE A 75 2.09 5.44 -4.01
C ILE A 75 2.45 3.96 -4.10
N SER A 76 1.46 3.09 -4.36
CA SER A 76 1.67 1.64 -4.44
C SER A 76 2.64 1.25 -5.57
N PHE A 77 2.48 1.84 -6.75
CA PHE A 77 3.42 1.66 -7.86
C PHE A 77 4.80 2.25 -7.54
N GLY A 78 4.86 3.40 -6.87
CA GLY A 78 6.12 4.00 -6.41
C GLY A 78 6.88 3.07 -5.47
N VAL A 79 6.22 2.52 -4.44
CA VAL A 79 6.82 1.59 -3.50
C VAL A 79 7.29 0.32 -4.21
N PHE A 80 6.44 -0.30 -5.03
CA PHE A 80 6.82 -1.49 -5.79
C PHE A 80 8.03 -1.23 -6.71
N GLY A 81 8.04 -0.09 -7.41
CA GLY A 81 9.13 0.31 -8.29
C GLY A 81 10.44 0.51 -7.55
N TYR A 82 10.43 1.19 -6.40
CA TYR A 82 11.64 1.40 -5.60
C TYR A 82 12.14 0.11 -4.94
N LEU A 83 11.26 -0.77 -4.48
CA LEU A 83 11.66 -2.08 -3.95
C LEU A 83 12.36 -2.92 -5.03
N ALA A 84 11.84 -2.89 -6.27
CA ALA A 84 12.49 -3.54 -7.41
C ALA A 84 13.85 -2.90 -7.75
N LEU A 85 13.97 -1.57 -7.68
CA LEU A 85 15.24 -0.87 -7.91
C LEU A 85 16.29 -1.16 -6.83
N TRP A 86 15.87 -1.39 -5.59
CA TRP A 86 16.76 -1.80 -4.50
C TRP A 86 17.13 -3.29 -4.55
N GLY A 87 16.61 -4.05 -5.53
CA GLY A 87 16.91 -5.46 -5.70
C GLY A 87 16.42 -6.31 -4.54
N ILE A 88 15.32 -5.91 -3.88
CA ILE A 88 14.71 -6.71 -2.81
C ILE A 88 13.93 -7.85 -3.45
N ASP A 89 14.27 -9.08 -3.06
CA ASP A 89 13.61 -10.28 -3.58
C ASP A 89 12.13 -10.32 -3.15
N LEU A 90 11.30 -10.93 -4.00
CA LEU A 90 9.89 -11.17 -3.69
C LEU A 90 9.81 -12.34 -2.70
N ASP A 91 9.68 -12.01 -1.41
CA ASP A 91 9.62 -12.94 -0.29
C ASP A 91 8.38 -12.60 0.58
N PRO A 92 7.96 -13.50 1.49
CA PRO A 92 6.70 -13.33 2.21
C PRO A 92 6.67 -12.04 3.03
N LEU A 93 7.86 -11.59 3.44
CA LEU A 93 8.06 -10.34 4.11
C LEU A 93 7.84 -9.14 3.19
N SER A 94 8.47 -9.08 2.01
CA SER A 94 8.28 -7.97 1.09
C SER A 94 6.85 -7.90 0.57
N LEU A 95 6.17 -9.03 0.40
CA LEU A 95 4.74 -9.09 0.11
C LEU A 95 3.88 -8.52 1.26
N ALA A 96 4.19 -8.87 2.51
CA ALA A 96 3.51 -8.28 3.67
C ALA A 96 3.76 -6.78 3.77
N ALA A 97 5.00 -6.34 3.51
CA ALA A 97 5.36 -4.93 3.52
C ALA A 97 4.65 -4.13 2.41
N LEU A 98 4.46 -4.74 1.24
CA LEU A 98 3.69 -4.15 0.14
C LEU A 98 2.19 -4.04 0.48
N LEU A 99 1.59 -5.07 1.08
CA LEU A 99 0.18 -5.01 1.52
C LEU A 99 -0.03 -3.95 2.61
N MET A 100 0.90 -3.86 3.57
CA MET A 100 0.91 -2.79 4.57
C MET A 100 1.05 -1.41 3.93
N SER A 101 1.88 -1.28 2.88
CA SER A 101 2.02 -0.03 2.14
C SER A 101 0.70 0.44 1.51
N ILE A 102 -0.10 -0.47 0.97
CA ILE A 102 -1.43 -0.15 0.42
C ILE A 102 -2.34 0.40 1.54
N GLY A 103 -2.31 -0.22 2.73
CA GLY A 103 -3.06 0.25 3.90
C GLY A 103 -2.66 1.67 4.32
N PHE A 104 -1.36 1.91 4.56
CA PHE A 104 -0.88 3.24 4.94
C PHE A 104 -1.18 4.33 3.89
N SER A 105 -1.07 3.99 2.61
CA SER A 105 -1.38 4.92 1.51
C SER A 105 -2.83 5.43 1.58
N VAL A 106 -3.76 4.55 1.94
CA VAL A 106 -5.18 4.86 2.05
C VAL A 106 -5.45 5.69 3.29
N ASP A 107 -4.82 5.38 4.43
CA ASP A 107 -4.97 6.17 5.65
C ASP A 107 -4.63 7.65 5.38
N TYR A 108 -3.45 7.92 4.80
CA TYR A 108 -3.01 9.29 4.48
C TYR A 108 -3.98 10.01 3.52
N THR A 109 -4.42 9.33 2.47
CA THR A 109 -5.26 9.95 1.42
C THR A 109 -6.71 10.11 1.85
N ALA A 110 -7.25 9.17 2.63
CA ALA A 110 -8.62 9.20 3.14
C ALA A 110 -8.81 10.29 4.19
N HIS A 111 -7.86 10.47 5.12
CA HIS A 111 -7.94 11.54 6.12
C HIS A 111 -8.03 12.92 5.46
N ILE A 112 -7.15 13.21 4.50
CA ILE A 112 -7.16 14.49 3.77
C ILE A 112 -8.43 14.65 2.94
N SER A 113 -8.84 13.62 2.20
CA SER A 113 -10.02 13.66 1.34
C SER A 113 -11.32 13.84 2.13
N TYR A 114 -11.44 13.20 3.29
CA TYR A 114 -12.60 13.32 4.17
C TYR A 114 -12.71 14.72 4.78
N HIS A 115 -11.61 15.29 5.29
CA HIS A 115 -11.62 16.64 5.83
C HIS A 115 -11.89 17.69 4.74
N TYR A 116 -11.32 17.52 3.54
CA TYR A 116 -11.64 18.35 2.39
C TYR A 116 -13.14 18.30 2.03
N TYR A 117 -13.73 17.09 2.07
CA TYR A 117 -15.17 16.93 1.88
C TYR A 117 -15.99 17.65 2.95
N LYS A 118 -15.57 17.62 4.22
CA LYS A 118 -16.25 18.35 5.31
C LYS A 118 -16.34 19.85 5.02
N TYR A 119 -15.25 20.48 4.56
CA TYR A 119 -15.22 21.91 4.22
C TYR A 119 -15.96 22.25 2.91
N THR A 120 -16.33 21.26 2.09
CA THR A 120 -17.17 21.47 0.91
C THR A 120 -18.58 21.95 1.27
N THR A 121 -19.08 21.62 2.45
CA THR A 121 -20.40 22.04 2.93
C THR A 121 -20.53 23.54 3.18
N VAL A 122 -19.41 24.24 3.39
CA VAL A 122 -19.37 25.67 3.78
C VAL A 122 -19.29 26.62 2.56
N LYS A 123 -19.38 26.09 1.32
CA LYS A 123 -19.28 26.87 0.05
C LYS A 123 -18.00 27.72 -0.09
N LEU A 124 -16.90 27.32 0.54
CA LEU A 124 -15.59 27.97 0.39
C LEU A 124 -15.02 27.76 -1.02
N ASP A 125 -14.09 28.60 -1.45
CA ASP A 125 -13.30 28.35 -2.67
C ASP A 125 -12.46 27.07 -2.52
N PRO A 126 -12.20 26.27 -3.56
CA PRO A 126 -11.41 25.04 -3.45
C PRO A 126 -10.02 25.25 -2.81
N THR A 127 -9.41 26.41 -3.03
CA THR A 127 -8.10 26.75 -2.45
C THR A 127 -8.20 26.93 -0.95
N GLU A 128 -9.22 27.67 -0.51
CA GLU A 128 -9.49 27.94 0.89
C GLU A 128 -9.89 26.65 1.63
N ARG A 129 -10.61 25.74 0.97
CA ARG A 129 -10.91 24.40 1.52
C ARG A 129 -9.64 23.60 1.79
N VAL A 130 -8.69 23.61 0.85
CA VAL A 130 -7.40 22.93 1.03
C VAL A 130 -6.62 23.58 2.16
N GLU A 131 -6.56 24.90 2.22
CA GLU A 131 -5.88 25.65 3.27
C GLU A 131 -6.43 25.29 4.66
N GLN A 132 -7.76 25.32 4.82
CA GLN A 132 -8.42 24.95 6.07
C GLN A 132 -8.18 23.46 6.43
N THR A 133 -8.20 22.58 5.42
CA THR A 133 -7.93 21.15 5.61
C THR A 133 -6.50 20.92 6.10
N LEU A 134 -5.50 21.48 5.42
CA LEU A 134 -4.09 21.31 5.77
C LEU A 134 -3.76 21.99 7.11
N SER A 135 -4.37 23.13 7.41
CA SER A 135 -4.20 23.81 8.70
C SER A 135 -4.76 22.98 9.86
N ALA A 136 -5.84 22.22 9.63
CA ALA A 136 -6.46 21.39 10.67
C ALA A 136 -5.75 20.05 10.88
N ILE A 137 -5.37 19.35 9.81
CA ILE A 137 -4.88 17.96 9.90
C ILE A 137 -3.49 17.71 9.29
N GLY A 138 -2.88 18.69 8.63
CA GLY A 138 -1.55 18.53 8.03
C GLY A 138 -0.48 18.25 9.07
N TRP A 139 -0.43 19.04 10.15
CA TRP A 139 0.56 18.85 11.21
C TRP A 139 0.40 17.53 11.98
N PRO A 140 -0.81 17.13 12.43
CA PRO A 140 -1.04 15.80 12.98
C PRO A 140 -0.61 14.66 12.06
N THR A 141 -0.83 14.80 10.74
CA THR A 141 -0.46 13.77 9.75
C THR A 141 1.05 13.60 9.64
N ILE A 142 1.81 14.70 9.58
CA ILE A 142 3.29 14.66 9.58
C ILE A 142 3.79 14.02 10.86
N GLN A 143 3.25 14.42 12.02
CA GLN A 143 3.67 13.88 13.31
C GLN A 143 3.40 12.36 13.41
N GLY A 144 2.24 11.90 12.93
CA GLY A 144 1.91 10.48 12.87
C GLY A 144 2.87 9.69 11.99
N GLY A 145 3.20 10.21 10.81
CA GLY A 145 4.19 9.62 9.90
C GLY A 145 5.58 9.53 10.53
N LEU A 146 6.08 10.63 11.10
CA LEU A 146 7.38 10.67 11.77
C LEU A 146 7.43 9.75 13.00
N ALA A 147 6.38 9.70 13.81
CA ALA A 147 6.31 8.80 14.95
C ALA A 147 6.43 7.33 14.52
N THR A 148 5.78 6.95 13.41
CA THR A 148 5.87 5.60 12.85
C THR A 148 7.28 5.28 12.35
N ALA A 149 7.95 6.24 11.70
CA ALA A 149 9.33 6.09 11.26
C ALA A 149 10.29 5.91 12.46
N PHE A 150 10.18 6.77 13.48
CA PHE A 150 10.99 6.67 14.70
C PHE A 150 10.75 5.37 15.46
N ALA A 151 9.52 4.86 15.47
CA ALA A 151 9.18 3.60 16.13
C ALA A 151 9.92 2.39 15.54
N LEU A 152 10.32 2.45 14.27
CA LEU A 152 11.03 1.36 13.59
C LEU A 152 12.54 1.48 13.63
N TRP A 153 13.08 2.64 13.98
CA TRP A 153 14.52 2.89 14.07
C TRP A 153 15.27 1.92 15.01
N PRO A 154 14.70 1.44 16.14
CA PRO A 154 15.36 0.42 16.97
C PRO A 154 15.75 -0.85 16.20
N SER A 155 15.10 -1.14 15.06
CA SER A 155 15.48 -2.26 14.18
C SER A 155 16.90 -2.13 13.62
N LEU A 156 17.48 -0.92 13.58
CA LEU A 156 18.86 -0.69 13.17
C LEU A 156 19.89 -1.14 14.21
N LEU A 157 19.49 -1.36 15.47
CA LEU A 157 20.42 -1.78 16.54
C LEU A 157 20.98 -3.18 16.31
N ARG A 158 20.24 -4.04 15.60
CA ARG A 158 20.69 -5.37 15.19
C ARG A 158 20.50 -5.54 13.69
N TYR A 159 21.62 -5.56 12.98
CA TYR A 159 21.61 -5.84 11.55
C TYR A 159 20.95 -7.20 11.27
N SER A 160 19.84 -7.15 10.54
CA SER A 160 19.13 -8.31 10.03
C SER A 160 18.50 -7.94 8.70
N TYR A 161 18.54 -8.86 7.73
CA TYR A 161 17.91 -8.67 6.42
C TYR A 161 16.43 -8.30 6.57
N LEU A 162 15.72 -9.03 7.45
CA LEU A 162 14.33 -8.77 7.83
C LEU A 162 14.09 -7.33 8.30
N GLY A 163 14.90 -6.85 9.24
CA GLY A 163 14.78 -5.50 9.78
C GLY A 163 15.12 -4.41 8.75
N GLU A 164 16.11 -4.65 7.89
CA GLU A 164 16.52 -3.71 6.85
C GLU A 164 15.44 -3.54 5.78
N VAL A 165 14.90 -4.64 5.23
CA VAL A 165 13.83 -4.60 4.23
C VAL A 165 12.57 -3.95 4.79
N PHE A 166 12.20 -4.29 6.02
CA PHE A 166 11.01 -3.74 6.67
C PHE A 166 11.15 -2.23 6.92
N LEU A 167 12.29 -1.79 7.46
CA LEU A 167 12.56 -0.37 7.70
C LEU A 167 12.57 0.43 6.39
N LYS A 168 13.29 -0.02 5.36
CA LYS A 168 13.33 0.64 4.06
C LYS A 168 11.94 0.77 3.43
N THR A 169 11.12 -0.27 3.52
CA THR A 169 9.78 -0.27 2.94
C THR A 169 8.86 0.70 3.69
N VAL A 170 8.89 0.70 5.02
CA VAL A 170 8.03 1.58 5.82
C VAL A 170 8.43 3.04 5.68
N GLU A 171 9.73 3.33 5.74
CA GLU A 171 10.23 4.70 5.56
C GLU A 171 9.85 5.25 4.19
N LEU A 172 9.96 4.42 3.14
CA LEU A 172 9.57 4.78 1.79
C LEU A 172 8.07 5.06 1.66
N VAL A 173 7.19 4.22 2.22
CA VAL A 173 5.75 4.47 2.14
C VAL A 173 5.34 5.69 2.96
N ILE A 174 5.96 5.94 4.12
CA ILE A 174 5.70 7.15 4.90
C ILE A 174 6.10 8.38 4.09
N PHE A 175 7.29 8.38 3.49
CA PHE A 175 7.77 9.48 2.67
C PHE A 175 6.83 9.73 1.47
N LEU A 176 6.53 8.71 0.68
CA LEU A 176 5.64 8.84 -0.49
C LEU A 176 4.21 9.20 -0.08
N GLY A 177 3.72 8.63 1.02
CA GLY A 177 2.40 8.90 1.57
C GLY A 177 2.24 10.35 2.05
N LEU A 178 3.24 10.90 2.75
CA LEU A 178 3.25 12.30 3.15
C LEU A 178 3.32 13.24 1.94
N VAL A 179 4.19 12.96 0.97
CA VAL A 179 4.27 13.74 -0.28
C VAL A 179 2.92 13.74 -1.02
N HIS A 180 2.30 12.57 -1.16
CA HIS A 180 1.03 12.47 -1.86
C HIS A 180 -0.11 13.14 -1.09
N SER A 181 -0.19 12.96 0.23
CA SER A 181 -1.27 13.53 1.04
C SER A 181 -1.19 15.04 1.22
N MET A 182 0.03 15.61 1.25
CA MET A 182 0.22 17.04 1.48
C MET A 182 0.40 17.87 0.21
N ILE A 183 0.87 17.28 -0.88
CA ILE A 183 1.19 18.02 -2.10
C ILE A 183 0.31 17.55 -3.26
N VAL A 184 0.40 16.27 -3.62
CA VAL A 184 -0.24 15.74 -4.84
C VAL A 184 -1.77 15.78 -4.73
N LEU A 185 -2.31 15.21 -3.66
CA LEU A 185 -3.74 15.10 -3.43
C LEU A 185 -4.40 16.48 -3.29
N PRO A 186 -3.87 17.45 -2.49
CA PRO A 186 -4.43 18.80 -2.45
C PRO A 186 -4.39 19.52 -3.80
N ALA A 187 -3.33 19.35 -4.59
CA ALA A 187 -3.24 19.92 -5.93
C ALA A 187 -4.29 19.31 -6.88
N LEU A 188 -4.46 17.97 -6.85
CA LEU A 188 -5.48 17.26 -7.63
C LEU A 188 -6.91 17.68 -7.22
N LEU A 189 -7.18 17.75 -5.92
CA LEU A 189 -8.47 18.18 -5.38
C LEU A 189 -8.80 19.62 -5.79
N THR A 190 -7.84 20.55 -5.70
CA THR A 190 -8.06 21.95 -6.07
C THR A 190 -8.35 22.11 -7.56
N THR A 191 -7.56 21.46 -8.41
CA THR A 191 -7.69 21.56 -9.88
C THR A 191 -9.00 20.94 -10.38
N LEU A 192 -9.32 19.72 -9.94
CA LEU A 192 -10.53 19.00 -10.37
C LEU A 192 -11.80 19.63 -9.77
N SER A 193 -11.74 20.12 -8.53
CA SER A 193 -12.85 20.85 -7.92
C SER A 193 -13.14 22.16 -8.64
N ARG A 194 -12.12 22.93 -9.02
CA ARG A 194 -12.29 24.16 -9.82
C ARG A 194 -12.92 23.86 -11.18
N PHE A 195 -12.48 22.79 -11.85
CA PHE A 195 -13.05 22.37 -13.13
C PHE A 195 -14.54 22.00 -13.03
N ASN A 196 -14.96 21.37 -11.94
CA ASN A 196 -16.36 21.03 -11.71
C ASN A 196 -17.23 22.25 -11.38
N ILE A 197 -16.69 23.26 -10.69
CA ILE A 197 -17.40 24.51 -10.40
C ILE A 197 -17.56 25.36 -11.67
N GLY A 198 -16.54 25.45 -12.52
CA GLY A 198 -16.62 26.21 -13.79
C GLY A 198 -17.56 25.61 -14.84
N ARG A 199 -18.13 24.42 -14.58
CA ARG A 199 -19.13 23.75 -15.42
C ARG A 199 -20.57 23.90 -14.91
N ARG A 200 -20.78 24.49 -13.73
CA ARG A 200 -22.10 24.83 -13.17
C ARG A 200 -22.36 26.32 -13.28
#